data_AF-A0A926RMW0-F1
#
_entry.id   AF-A0A926RMW0-F1
#
_cell.length_a   1.000
_cell.length_b   1.000
_cell.length_c   1.000
_cell.angle_alpha   90.00
_cell.angle_beta   90.00
_cell.angle_gamma   90.00
#
_symmetry.space_group_name_H-M   'P 1'
#
loop_
_entity.id
_entity.type
_entity.pdbx_description
1 polymer ?
#
loop_
_entity_poly.entity_id
_entity_poly.type
_entity_poly.pdbx_seq_one_letter_code
_entity_poly.pdbx_strand_id
1 'polypeptide(L)' 'MKIYDCITYCGENLLLKIRFETLYDKVDKFIIVEANK' A
#
# COMPACT_ATOMS: atom_id res chain seq x y z
N MET A 1 -16.70 -8.92 -4.68
CA MET A 1 -15.30 -9.38 -4.84
C MET A 1 -14.45 -8.46 -4.01
N LYS A 2 -13.54 -8.96 -3.17
CA LYS A 2 -12.67 -8.11 -2.34
C LYS A 2 -11.44 -7.68 -3.13
N ILE A 3 -11.02 -6.42 -3.00
CA ILE A 3 -9.88 -5.82 -3.68
C ILE A 3 -8.80 -5.51 -2.64
N TYR A 4 -7.59 -6.01 -2.90
CA TYR A 4 -6.44 -5.86 -2.01
C TYR A 4 -5.32 -5.10 -2.71
N ASP A 5 -4.79 -4.09 -2.03
CA ASP A 5 -3.55 -3.42 -2.43
C ASP A 5 -2.36 -4.11 -1.78
N CYS A 6 -1.43 -4.64 -2.56
CA CYS A 6 -0.24 -5.33 -2.05
C CYS A 6 1.03 -4.58 -2.47
N ILE A 7 1.87 -4.21 -1.50
CA ILE A 7 3.13 -3.50 -1.74
C ILE A 7 4.24 -3.99 -0.80
N THR A 8 5.45 -4.15 -1.34
CA THR A 8 6.66 -4.26 -0.55
C THR A 8 7.21 -2.86 -0.28
N TYR A 9 7.48 -2.55 0.98
CA TYR A 9 7.93 -1.24 1.45
C TYR A 9 9.37 -1.34 1.99
N CYS A 10 10.26 -0.48 1.48
CA CYS A 10 11.67 -0.36 1.86
C CYS A 10 12.06 1.13 2.00
N GLY A 11 11.21 1.92 2.66
CA GLY A 11 11.47 3.34 2.94
C GLY A 11 10.85 4.32 1.93
N GLU A 12 10.09 3.85 0.95
CA GLU A 12 9.43 4.68 -0.07
C GLU A 12 8.17 5.40 0.48
N ASN A 13 8.37 6.29 1.46
CA ASN A 13 7.30 7.03 2.15
C ASN A 13 6.37 7.79 1.19
N LEU A 14 6.95 8.42 0.16
CA LEU A 14 6.18 9.17 -0.84
C LEU A 14 5.24 8.26 -1.63
N LEU A 15 5.72 7.10 -2.06
CA LEU A 15 4.92 6.11 -2.78
C LEU A 15 3.78 5.61 -1.89
N LEU A 16 4.09 5.25 -0.64
CA LEU A 16 3.08 4.74 0.30
C LEU A 16 1.98 5.78 0.56
N LYS A 17 2.35 7.05 0.75
CA LYS A 17 1.41 8.16 0.94
C LYS A 17 0.47 8.33 -0.25
N ILE A 18 1.03 8.39 -1.47
CA ILE A 18 0.23 8.56 -2.69
C ILE A 18 -0.73 7.38 -2.86
N ARG A 19 -0.29 6.14 -2.57
CA ARG A 19 -1.16 4.95 -2.64
C ARG A 19 -2.33 5.06 -1.67
N PHE A 20 -2.08 5.41 -0.41
CA PHE A 20 -3.16 5.62 0.55
C PHE A 20 -4.14 6.68 0.07
N GLU A 21 -3.67 7.87 -0.29
CA GLU A 21 -4.56 8.96 -0.74
C GLU A 21 -5.36 8.60 -2.00
N THR A 22 -4.80 7.80 -2.91
CA THR A 22 -5.42 7.47 -4.20
C THR A 22 -6.38 6.28 -4.15
N LEU A 23 -6.13 5.34 -3.24
CA LEU A 23 -6.77 4.01 -3.23
C LEU A 23 -7.60 3.74 -1.97
N TYR A 24 -7.59 4.65 -0.98
CA TYR A 24 -8.28 4.46 0.31
C TYR A 24 -9.75 4.04 0.17
N ASP A 25 -10.47 4.58 -0.81
CA ASP A 25 -11.88 4.31 -1.08
C ASP A 25 -12.12 3.19 -2.11
N LYS A 26 -11.06 2.64 -2.70
CA LYS A 26 -11.13 1.67 -3.81
C LYS A 26 -10.74 0.24 -3.40
N VAL A 27 -10.06 0.08 -2.27
CA VAL A 27 -9.57 -1.22 -1.80
C VAL A 27 -10.12 -1.53 -0.42
N ASP A 28 -10.40 -2.80 -0.16
CA ASP A 28 -10.90 -3.25 1.14
C ASP A 28 -9.79 -3.28 2.19
N LYS A 29 -8.53 -3.49 1.75
CA LYS A 29 -7.38 -3.59 2.64
C LYS A 29 -6.06 -3.33 1.92
N PHE A 30 -5.16 -2.65 2.62
CA PHE A 30 -3.75 -2.54 2.27
C PHE A 30 -2.95 -3.66 2.95
N ILE A 31 -2.13 -4.35 2.17
CA ILE A 31 -1.18 -5.38 2.60
C ILE A 31 0.22 -4.85 2.33
N ILE A 32 0.91 -4.46 3.39
CA ILE A 32 2.24 -3.85 3.31
C ILE A 32 3.22 -4.85 3.90
N VAL A 33 4.19 -5.27 3.08
CA VAL A 33 5.29 -6.13 3.52
C VAL A 33 6.53 -5.26 3.65
N GLU A 34 6.97 -5.04 4.88
CA GLU A 34 8.22 -4.33 5.13
C GLU A 34 9.40 -5.23 4.74
N ALA A 35 10.22 -4.75 3.81
CA ALA A 35 11.49 -5.38 3.47
C ALA A 35 12.58 -4.80 4.38
N ASN A 36 13.40 -5.69 4.92
CA ASN A 36 14.69 -5.32 5.47
C ASN A 36 15.76 -5.67 4.44
N LYS A 37 16.68 -4.73 4.21
CA LYS A 37 17.89 -4.98 3.45
C LYS A 37 18.91 -5.70 4.33
#